data_AF-A0A535XX44-F1
#
_entry.id   AF-A0A535XX44-F1
#
_cell.length_a   1.000
_cell.length_b   1.000
_cell.length_c   1.000
_cell.angle_alpha   90.00
_cell.angle_beta   90.00
_cell.angle_gamma   90.00
#
_symmetry.space_group_name_H-M   'P 1'
#
loop_
_entity.id
_entity.type
_entity.pdbx_description
1 polymer ?
#
loop_
_entity_poly.entity_id
_entity_poly.type
_entity_poly.pdbx_seq_one_letter_code
_entity_poly.pdbx_strand_id
1 'polypeptide(L)'
;MKGQRGQRAVEELEAEAIALAFGATVRALRLQAGLSLNALARGAGVDPAYIHRMEARAGKRPPLPRRAVVLSIAAALRSDARQTEQLLALAGHAPAVLLELGGWDNTLASVAELLADASLSGPAKAEFREIVRILARRWARPEPKLE
;
A
#
# COMPACT_ATOMS: atom_id res chain seq x y z
N MET A 1 6.08 28.40 19.93
CA MET A 1 5.50 28.58 18.57
C MET A 1 6.40 28.15 17.40
N LYS A 2 7.74 28.13 17.51
CA LYS A 2 8.62 27.64 16.40
C LYS A 2 8.55 26.12 16.16
N GLY A 3 8.33 25.30 17.20
CA GLY A 3 8.24 23.83 17.06
C GLY A 3 7.00 23.34 16.30
N GLN A 4 5.86 24.01 16.43
CA GLN A 4 4.59 23.60 15.82
C GLN A 4 4.56 23.82 14.30
N ARG A 5 5.32 24.82 13.81
CA ARG A 5 5.46 25.11 12.38
C ARG A 5 6.41 24.13 11.68
N GLY A 6 7.41 23.63 12.41
CA GLY A 6 8.32 22.57 11.93
C GLY A 6 7.64 21.21 11.83
N GLN A 7 6.89 20.81 12.87
CA GLN A 7 6.16 19.54 12.89
C GLN A 7 5.17 19.43 11.72
N ARG A 8 4.38 20.48 11.49
CA ARG A 8 3.39 20.54 10.41
C ARG A 8 4.02 20.42 9.02
N ALA A 9 5.19 21.01 8.81
CA ALA A 9 5.89 20.90 7.55
C ALA A 9 6.37 19.47 7.28
N VAL A 10 6.81 18.75 8.32
CA VAL A 10 7.21 17.33 8.21
C VAL A 10 5.99 16.46 7.88
N GLU A 11 4.88 16.65 8.60
CA GLU A 11 3.63 15.91 8.34
C GLU A 11 3.10 16.15 6.92
N GLU A 12 3.17 17.40 6.42
CA GLU A 12 2.77 17.74 5.04
C GLU A 12 3.67 17.05 4.00
N LEU A 13 4.98 16.98 4.23
CA LEU A 13 5.93 16.29 3.35
C LEU A 13 5.71 14.77 3.35
N GLU A 14 5.48 14.16 4.52
CA GLU A 14 5.17 12.74 4.65
C GLU A 14 3.86 12.38 3.95
N ALA A 15 2.81 13.18 4.17
CA ALA A 15 1.52 13.00 3.50
C ALA A 15 1.65 13.12 1.97
N GLU A 16 2.46 14.07 1.49
CA GLU A 16 2.73 14.21 0.05
C GLU A 16 3.49 12.99 -0.52
N ALA A 17 4.50 12.49 0.20
CA ALA A 17 5.27 11.32 -0.21
C ALA A 17 4.39 10.06 -0.29
N ILE A 18 3.49 9.86 0.67
CA ILE A 18 2.52 8.76 0.67
C ILE A 18 1.56 8.90 -0.52
N ALA A 19 0.99 10.09 -0.75
CA ALA A 19 0.10 10.34 -1.87
C ALA A 19 0.80 10.12 -3.23
N LEU A 20 2.08 10.49 -3.34
CA LEU A 20 2.89 10.22 -4.53
C LEU A 20 3.09 8.72 -4.74
N ALA A 21 3.44 7.96 -3.69
CA ALA A 21 3.63 6.51 -3.77
C ALA A 21 2.34 5.78 -4.19
N PHE A 22 1.20 6.18 -3.61
CA PHE A 22 -0.12 5.68 -3.99
C PHE A 22 -0.41 5.93 -5.48
N GLY A 23 -0.32 7.19 -5.92
CA GLY A 23 -0.59 7.56 -7.32
C GLY A 23 0.35 6.88 -8.33
N ALA A 24 1.63 6.74 -7.98
CA ALA A 24 2.60 6.02 -8.79
C ALA A 24 2.26 4.53 -8.92
N THR A 25 1.79 3.90 -7.84
CA THR A 25 1.37 2.49 -7.83
C THR A 25 0.13 2.28 -8.70
N VAL A 26 -0.88 3.15 -8.57
CA VAL A 26 -2.08 3.12 -9.44
C VAL A 26 -1.69 3.25 -10.90
N ARG A 27 -0.82 4.21 -11.25
CA ARG A 27 -0.33 4.39 -12.62
C ARG A 27 0.39 3.15 -13.15
N ALA A 28 1.27 2.55 -12.35
CA ALA A 28 2.01 1.36 -12.75
C ALA A 28 1.07 0.18 -13.05
N LEU A 29 0.12 -0.10 -12.15
CA LEU A 29 -0.88 -1.15 -12.33
C LEU A 29 -1.78 -0.86 -13.53
N ARG A 30 -2.19 0.40 -13.74
CA ARG A 30 -3.02 0.79 -14.89
C ARG A 30 -2.33 0.50 -16.22
N LEU A 31 -1.04 0.84 -16.31
CA LEU A 31 -0.24 0.60 -17.51
C LEU A 31 -0.02 -0.90 -17.74
N GLN A 32 0.25 -1.67 -16.68
CA GLN A 32 0.36 -3.14 -16.75
C GLN A 32 -0.96 -3.79 -17.21
N ALA A 33 -2.10 -3.27 -16.77
CA ALA A 33 -3.42 -3.74 -17.15
C ALA A 33 -3.84 -3.30 -18.58
N GLY A 34 -3.03 -2.50 -19.28
CA GLY A 34 -3.32 -1.98 -20.62
C GLY A 34 -4.44 -0.93 -20.64
N LEU A 35 -4.74 -0.29 -19.51
CA LEU A 35 -5.88 0.61 -19.38
C LEU A 35 -5.50 2.06 -19.69
N SER A 36 -6.34 2.73 -20.48
CA SER A 36 -6.30 4.19 -20.55
C SER A 36 -6.79 4.80 -19.23
N LEU A 37 -6.44 6.05 -18.99
CA LEU A 37 -6.89 6.80 -17.81
C LEU A 37 -8.43 6.86 -17.74
N ASN A 38 -9.08 7.15 -18.86
CA ASN A 38 -10.54 7.18 -18.95
C ASN A 38 -11.17 5.81 -18.72
N ALA A 39 -10.52 4.72 -19.15
CA ALA A 39 -11.00 3.37 -18.89
C ALA A 39 -10.96 3.04 -17.39
N LEU A 40 -9.86 3.37 -16.71
CA LEU A 40 -9.77 3.20 -15.26
C LEU A 40 -10.81 4.03 -14.53
N ALA A 41 -10.93 5.32 -14.85
CA ALA A 41 -11.87 6.22 -14.20
C ALA A 41 -13.31 5.72 -14.31
N ARG A 42 -13.74 5.32 -15.52
CA ARG A 42 -15.07 4.72 -15.73
C ARG A 42 -15.26 3.42 -14.95
N GLY A 43 -14.28 2.51 -15.01
CA GLY A 43 -14.37 1.23 -14.28
C GLY A 43 -14.44 1.41 -12.77
N ALA A 44 -13.78 2.42 -12.24
CA ALA A 44 -13.79 2.75 -10.81
C ALA A 44 -14.97 3.65 -10.39
N GLY A 45 -15.78 4.14 -11.33
CA GLY A 45 -16.90 5.05 -11.06
C GLY A 45 -16.46 6.43 -10.54
N VAL A 46 -15.32 6.94 -10.99
CA VAL A 46 -14.77 8.24 -10.58
C VAL A 46 -14.52 9.16 -11.76
N ASP A 47 -14.38 10.45 -11.48
CA ASP A 47 -14.06 11.46 -12.48
C ASP A 47 -12.64 11.25 -13.07
N PRO A 48 -12.44 11.32 -14.39
CA PRO A 48 -11.11 11.17 -15.00
C PRO A 48 -10.07 12.17 -14.49
N ALA A 49 -10.45 13.42 -14.20
CA ALA A 49 -9.52 14.41 -13.66
C ALA A 49 -9.08 14.04 -12.23
N TYR A 50 -9.88 13.27 -11.49
CA TYR A 50 -9.47 12.71 -10.19
C TYR A 50 -8.30 11.73 -10.33
N ILE A 51 -8.40 10.75 -11.25
CA ILE A 51 -7.30 9.81 -11.56
C ILE A 51 -6.08 10.55 -12.11
N HIS A 52 -6.28 11.53 -13.00
CA HIS A 52 -5.19 12.32 -13.55
C HIS A 52 -4.37 13.05 -12.47
N ARG A 53 -5.05 13.75 -11.54
CA ARG A 53 -4.35 14.44 -10.44
C ARG A 53 -3.72 13.47 -9.46
N MET A 54 -4.32 12.30 -9.26
CA MET A 54 -3.78 11.24 -8.40
C MET A 54 -2.47 10.68 -8.97
N GLU A 55 -2.41 10.36 -10.27
CA GLU A 55 -1.22 9.81 -10.93
C GLU A 55 -0.14 10.86 -11.28
N ALA A 56 -0.42 12.14 -11.05
CA ALA A 56 0.48 13.24 -11.39
C ALA A 56 1.74 13.23 -10.51
N ARG A 57 2.91 13.44 -11.14
CA ARG A 57 4.19 13.60 -10.44
C ARG A 57 4.37 14.99 -9.80
N ALA A 58 3.64 15.99 -10.29
CA ALA A 58 3.70 17.37 -9.81
C ALA A 58 2.28 17.95 -9.71
N GLY A 59 2.14 18.99 -8.90
CA GLY A 59 0.88 19.69 -8.68
C GLY A 59 0.07 19.16 -7.50
N LYS A 60 -1.02 19.86 -7.19
CA LYS A 60 -1.87 19.57 -6.02
C LYS A 60 -2.63 18.25 -6.21
N ARG A 61 -2.19 17.20 -5.52
CA ARG A 61 -2.86 15.90 -5.48
C ARG A 61 -4.16 16.00 -4.67
N PRO A 62 -5.17 15.18 -4.99
CA PRO A 62 -6.30 15.02 -4.08
C PRO A 62 -5.83 14.38 -2.76
N PRO A 63 -6.62 14.51 -1.68
CA PRO A 63 -6.47 13.66 -0.50
C PRO A 63 -6.50 12.18 -0.86
N LEU A 64 -5.88 11.34 -0.02
CA LEU A 64 -5.93 9.89 -0.18
C LEU A 64 -7.39 9.41 -0.26
N PRO A 65 -7.72 8.51 -1.20
CA PRO A 65 -9.07 8.02 -1.37
C PRO A 65 -9.59 7.25 -0.15
N ARG A 66 -10.90 7.32 0.07
CA ARG A 66 -11.60 6.46 1.03
C ARG A 66 -11.48 4.99 0.62
N ARG A 67 -11.57 4.08 1.58
CA ARG A 67 -11.48 2.61 1.37
C ARG A 67 -12.31 2.12 0.18
N ALA A 68 -13.58 2.51 0.10
CA ALA A 68 -14.47 2.10 -1.00
C ALA A 68 -13.94 2.53 -2.38
N VAL A 69 -13.39 3.73 -2.50
CA VAL A 69 -12.80 4.22 -3.76
C VAL A 69 -11.53 3.44 -4.11
N VAL A 70 -10.69 3.12 -3.12
CA VAL A 70 -9.50 2.27 -3.32
C VAL A 70 -9.90 0.90 -3.86
N LEU A 71 -10.93 0.27 -3.27
CA LEU A 71 -11.44 -1.02 -3.73
C LEU A 71 -12.02 -0.95 -5.15
N SER A 72 -12.77 0.10 -5.48
CA SER A 72 -13.25 0.32 -6.86
C SER A 72 -12.11 0.49 -7.87
N ILE A 73 -11.05 1.22 -7.50
CA ILE A 73 -9.85 1.36 -8.32
C ILE A 73 -9.15 0.00 -8.50
N ALA A 74 -8.94 -0.76 -7.42
CA ALA A 74 -8.31 -2.08 -7.46
C ALA A 74 -9.11 -3.07 -8.34
N ALA A 75 -10.44 -3.08 -8.21
CA ALA A 75 -11.33 -3.89 -9.03
C ALA A 75 -11.23 -3.52 -10.52
N ALA A 76 -11.26 -2.21 -10.83
CA ALA A 76 -11.12 -1.72 -12.21
C ALA A 76 -9.74 -2.03 -12.82
N LEU A 77 -8.69 -2.06 -11.99
CA LEU A 77 -7.34 -2.48 -12.38
C LEU A 77 -7.22 -4.00 -12.56
N ARG A 78 -8.23 -4.79 -12.18
CA ARG A 78 -8.16 -6.26 -12.07
C ARG A 78 -7.01 -6.71 -11.18
N SER A 79 -6.80 -5.98 -10.08
CA SER A 79 -5.74 -6.27 -9.12
C SER A 79 -5.96 -7.61 -8.43
N ASP A 80 -4.88 -8.33 -8.17
CA ASP A 80 -4.92 -9.50 -7.27
C ASP A 80 -5.06 -9.07 -5.80
N ALA A 81 -5.18 -10.04 -4.90
CA ALA A 81 -5.32 -9.78 -3.46
C ALA A 81 -4.14 -8.97 -2.92
N ARG A 82 -2.90 -9.30 -3.31
CA ARG A 82 -1.70 -8.62 -2.82
C ARG A 82 -1.63 -7.16 -3.28
N GLN A 83 -1.94 -6.90 -4.54
CA GLN A 83 -2.01 -5.57 -5.12
C GLN A 83 -3.11 -4.73 -4.46
N THR A 84 -4.25 -5.35 -4.16
CA THR A 84 -5.36 -4.70 -3.44
C THR A 84 -4.94 -4.29 -2.03
N GLU A 85 -4.31 -5.19 -1.28
CA GLU A 85 -3.81 -4.87 0.08
C GLU A 85 -2.73 -3.77 0.05
N GLN A 86 -1.84 -3.80 -0.96
CA GLN A 86 -0.84 -2.74 -1.15
C GLN A 86 -1.49 -1.38 -1.38
N LEU A 87 -2.53 -1.29 -2.22
CA LEU A 87 -3.25 -0.04 -2.46
C LEU A 87 -3.99 0.45 -1.22
N LEU A 88 -4.59 -0.45 -0.44
CA LEU A 88 -5.24 -0.11 0.84
C LEU A 88 -4.23 0.48 1.83
N ALA A 89 -3.10 -0.19 2.03
CA ALA A 89 -2.05 0.27 2.94
C ALA A 89 -1.49 1.64 2.53
N LEU A 90 -1.20 1.84 1.23
CA LEU A 90 -0.72 3.13 0.71
C LEU A 90 -1.76 4.26 0.85
N ALA A 91 -3.06 3.93 0.86
CA ALA A 91 -4.12 4.88 1.13
C ALA A 91 -4.44 5.07 2.62
N GLY A 92 -3.64 4.48 3.51
CA GLY A 92 -3.78 4.59 4.97
C GLY A 92 -4.88 3.71 5.57
N HIS A 93 -5.38 2.71 4.82
CA HIS A 93 -6.37 1.76 5.31
C HIS A 93 -5.69 0.48 5.79
N ALA A 94 -6.18 -0.07 6.91
CA ALA A 94 -5.75 -1.38 7.36
C ALA A 94 -6.05 -2.45 6.29
N PRO A 95 -5.04 -3.27 5.92
CA PRO A 95 -5.24 -4.44 5.10
C PRO A 95 -6.33 -5.38 5.65
N ALA A 96 -7.16 -5.97 4.78
CA ALA A 96 -8.26 -6.84 5.22
C ALA A 96 -7.74 -8.05 6.00
N VAL A 97 -6.61 -8.62 5.56
CA VAL A 97 -5.93 -9.74 6.22
C VAL A 97 -5.56 -9.43 7.68
N LEU A 98 -5.23 -8.18 8.03
CA LEU A 98 -4.96 -7.82 9.43
C LEU A 98 -6.24 -7.80 10.26
N LEU A 99 -7.35 -7.34 9.68
CA LEU A 99 -8.65 -7.35 10.36
C LEU A 99 -9.12 -8.78 10.63
N GLU A 100 -8.90 -9.69 9.68
CA GLU A 100 -9.23 -11.12 9.82
C GLU A 100 -8.39 -11.83 10.90
N LEU A 101 -7.15 -11.38 11.12
CA LEU A 101 -6.29 -11.84 12.22
C LEU A 101 -6.74 -11.33 13.60
N GLY A 102 -7.84 -10.57 13.69
CA GLY A 102 -8.31 -9.95 14.92
C GLY A 102 -7.68 -8.57 15.19
N GLY A 103 -7.04 -7.97 14.19
CA GLY A 103 -6.41 -6.65 14.28
C GLY A 103 -4.89 -6.74 14.33
N TRP A 104 -4.30 -6.15 15.37
CA TRP A 104 -2.85 -6.06 15.50
C TRP A 104 -2.27 -7.34 16.11
N ASP A 105 -1.63 -8.16 15.28
CA ASP A 105 -0.93 -9.38 15.70
C ASP A 105 0.48 -9.05 16.23
N ASN A 106 0.87 -9.63 17.36
CA ASN A 106 2.16 -9.36 18.01
C ASN A 106 3.37 -9.86 17.20
N THR A 107 3.21 -10.95 16.43
CA THR A 107 4.29 -11.46 15.57
C THR A 107 4.52 -10.50 14.41
N LEU A 108 3.45 -10.00 13.80
CA LEU A 108 3.53 -8.96 12.78
C LEU A 108 4.09 -7.65 13.34
N ALA A 109 3.77 -7.30 14.60
CA ALA A 109 4.35 -6.16 15.29
C ALA A 109 5.87 -6.28 15.40
N SER A 110 6.38 -7.42 15.90
CA SER A 110 7.83 -7.64 16.02
C SER A 110 8.56 -7.59 14.67
N VAL A 111 7.95 -8.13 13.61
CA VAL A 111 8.47 -8.02 12.24
C VAL A 111 8.54 -6.56 11.78
N ALA A 112 7.48 -5.79 12.04
CA ALA A 112 7.42 -4.37 11.65
C ALA A 112 8.43 -3.52 12.41
N GLU A 113 8.54 -3.70 13.73
CA GLU A 113 9.49 -3.00 14.60
C GLU A 113 10.93 -3.23 14.15
N LEU A 114 11.31 -4.49 13.89
CA LEU A 114 12.65 -4.81 13.40
C LEU A 114 12.93 -4.16 12.05
N LEU A 115 11.96 -4.19 11.11
CA LEU A 115 12.15 -3.56 9.81
C LEU A 115 12.20 -2.02 9.87
N ALA A 116 11.54 -1.42 10.85
CA ALA A 116 11.54 0.02 11.10
C ALA A 116 12.81 0.51 11.81
N ASP A 117 13.51 -0.36 12.55
CA ASP A 117 14.71 0.00 13.31
C ASP A 117 15.80 0.62 12.42
N ALA A 118 16.09 1.90 12.63
CA ALA A 118 17.07 2.66 11.86
C ALA A 118 18.53 2.22 12.14
N SER A 119 18.77 1.49 13.23
CA SER A 119 20.09 0.94 13.56
C SER A 119 20.49 -0.24 12.67
N LEU A 120 19.52 -0.92 12.07
CA LEU A 120 19.77 -2.05 11.18
C LEU A 120 20.12 -1.60 9.77
N SER A 121 21.18 -2.20 9.23
CA SER A 121 21.64 -1.95 7.86
C SER A 121 20.65 -2.48 6.82
N GLY A 122 20.68 -1.89 5.62
CA GLY A 122 19.91 -2.39 4.47
C GLY A 122 20.12 -3.88 4.19
N PRO A 123 21.37 -4.38 4.16
CA PRO A 123 21.66 -5.81 4.03
C PRO A 123 21.06 -6.67 5.13
N ALA A 124 21.17 -6.27 6.41
CA ALA A 124 20.58 -7.03 7.53
C ALA A 124 19.04 -7.12 7.42
N LYS A 125 18.39 -6.00 7.06
CA LYS A 125 16.93 -6.00 6.79
C LYS A 125 16.57 -6.87 5.59
N ALA A 126 17.43 -6.97 4.58
CA ALA A 126 17.21 -7.82 3.41
C ALA A 126 17.32 -9.31 3.76
N GLU A 127 18.32 -9.69 4.56
CA GLU A 127 18.49 -11.04 5.10
C GLU A 127 17.28 -11.47 5.92
N PHE A 128 16.85 -10.63 6.88
CA PHE A 128 15.67 -10.91 7.68
C PHE A 128 14.42 -11.14 6.82
N ARG A 129 14.20 -10.32 5.78
CA ARG A 129 13.10 -10.52 4.82
C ARG A 129 13.20 -11.86 4.08
N GLU A 130 14.41 -12.32 3.76
CA GLU A 130 14.61 -13.63 3.13
C GLU A 130 14.20 -14.75 4.07
N ILE A 131 14.65 -14.71 5.33
CA ILE A 131 14.32 -15.71 6.35
C ILE A 131 12.80 -15.78 6.54
N VAL A 132 12.13 -14.65 6.73
CA VAL A 132 10.65 -14.61 6.87
C VAL A 132 9.97 -15.22 5.64
N ARG A 133 10.46 -14.94 4.43
CA ARG A 133 9.91 -15.54 3.19
C ARG A 133 10.12 -17.05 3.12
N ILE A 134 11.27 -17.56 3.56
CA ILE A 134 11.54 -18.99 3.63
C ILE A 134 10.57 -19.67 4.60
N LEU A 135 10.40 -19.11 5.80
CA LEU A 135 9.47 -19.62 6.81
C LEU A 135 8.04 -19.60 6.26
N ALA A 136 7.54 -18.46 5.76
CA ALA A 136 6.19 -18.37 5.21
C ALA A 136 5.94 -19.42 4.11
N ARG A 137 6.89 -19.62 3.19
CA ARG A 137 6.75 -20.63 2.12
C ARG A 137 6.75 -22.07 2.64
N ARG A 138 7.50 -22.35 3.70
CA ARG A 138 7.58 -23.69 4.29
C ARG A 138 6.24 -24.11 4.90
N TRP A 139 5.57 -23.20 5.61
CA TRP A 139 4.29 -23.47 6.29
C TRP A 139 3.05 -23.13 5.47
N ALA A 140 3.17 -22.45 4.32
CA ALA A 140 2.06 -22.26 3.38
C ALA A 140 1.65 -23.55 2.63
N ARG A 141 2.38 -24.66 2.81
CA ARG A 141 1.99 -25.95 2.25
C ARG A 141 0.87 -26.54 3.10
N PRO A 142 -0.27 -26.94 2.51
CA PRO A 142 -1.31 -27.62 3.27
C PRO A 142 -0.71 -28.86 3.92
N GLU A 143 -0.99 -29.08 5.21
CA GLU A 143 -0.60 -30.31 5.87
C GLU A 143 -1.21 -31.49 5.10
N PRO A 144 -0.45 -32.58 4.86
CA PRO A 144 -1.03 -33.76 4.25
C PRO A 144 -2.20 -34.21 5.13
N LYS A 145 -3.36 -34.45 4.51
CA LYS A 145 -4.47 -35.07 5.22
C LYS A 145 -3.98 -36.43 5.71
N LEU A 146 -4.00 -36.64 7.02
CA LEU A 146 -3.80 -37.96 7.60
C LEU A 146 -4.98 -38.82 7.12
N GLU A 147 -4.68 -39.81 6.28
CA GLU A 147 -5.62 -40.87 5.87
C GLU A 147 -5.94 -41.82 7.02
#